data_AF-A0A7S0BR70-F1
#
_entry.id   AF-A0A7S0BR70-F1
#
_cell.length_a   1.000
_cell.length_b   1.000
_cell.length_c   1.000
_cell.angle_alpha   90.00
_cell.angle_beta   90.00
_cell.angle_gamma   90.00
#
_symmetry.space_group_name_H-M   'P 1'
#
loop_
_entity.id
_entity.type
_entity.pdbx_description
1 polymer ?
#
loop_
_entity_poly.entity_id
_entity_poly.type
_entity_poly.pdbx_seq_one_letter_code
_entity_poly.pdbx_strand_id
1 'polypeptide(L)'
;IIRISKEKGMSVTCDVDVMDLYAKSASDMAISVADKEALWESLDLIDAVTGPPELVISLLLQSEVEGRLPQGWVRSRLVDNPRRILGLTDSKDSYIEVDMSESWDAPAASELSGTKCLGKVRRVVLRGEIAFLDGKVWSAEGAAKNETRLVVEDASTMLPSSDARKETGLARKRAPSLSDLKVLSLDQEEAMNQSMDGTEEQTSLLAAGAIDSKRPLLHMSKVPDRGKPVSTSFMRRPSDRTGTLSWVGRNILSIKDLNRDELHVLFNCAYEMRQIVSRMGQYDILKGKVLANVFYEPSTRTSCSFEAAMTRLGGSTISVREVSTSSAAKGESLEDTVRTMESYCDITVLRYPVAGEVQRAASFARKPIINAGDGVGEHPTQALLDVFTIREELGTVNGITVAFIGDLANGRTVHSLAKLLSLYSVKLRYVSPKSLSMPSEVLDEVASRGVDQREHTDLDSVVRDCDVLYVTRVQKERFADMEEYE
;
A
#
# COMPACT_ATOMS: atom_id res chain seq x y z
N ILE A 1 7.60 23.03 4.59
CA ILE A 1 6.26 22.87 3.97
C ILE A 1 5.14 22.95 5.01
N ILE A 2 5.18 22.14 6.08
CA ILE A 2 4.15 22.12 7.13
C ILE A 2 3.95 23.50 7.78
N ARG A 3 5.05 24.21 8.12
CA ARG A 3 5.01 25.59 8.64
C ARG A 3 4.15 26.53 7.79
N ILE A 4 4.48 26.61 6.50
CA ILE A 4 3.79 27.44 5.50
C ILE A 4 2.31 27.04 5.38
N SER A 5 2.01 25.75 5.48
CA SER A 5 0.65 25.22 5.37
C SER A 5 -0.20 25.60 6.59
N LYS A 6 0.37 25.54 7.79
CA LYS A 6 -0.29 25.99 9.03
C LYS A 6 -0.50 27.51 9.04
N GLU A 7 0.49 28.29 8.61
CA GLU A 7 0.38 29.75 8.50
C GLU A 7 -0.71 30.18 7.51
N LYS A 8 -0.93 29.41 6.45
CA LYS A 8 -2.02 29.61 5.47
C LYS A 8 -3.40 29.14 5.96
N GLY A 9 -3.49 28.61 7.19
CA GLY A 9 -4.74 28.14 7.79
C GLY A 9 -5.24 26.80 7.26
N MET A 10 -4.38 26.02 6.59
CA MET A 10 -4.75 24.68 6.11
C MET A 10 -4.81 23.68 7.28
N SER A 11 -5.77 22.74 7.23
CA SER A 11 -5.91 21.69 8.24
C SER A 11 -4.89 20.55 8.01
N VAL A 12 -3.62 20.84 8.26
CA VAL A 12 -2.53 19.86 8.19
C VAL A 12 -2.03 19.48 9.58
N THR A 13 -1.64 18.23 9.75
CA THR A 13 -1.07 17.70 10.99
C THR A 13 0.34 17.19 10.73
N CYS A 14 1.25 17.44 11.65
CA CYS A 14 2.61 16.90 11.65
C CYS A 14 2.72 15.78 12.66
N ASP A 15 3.09 14.60 12.19
CA ASP A 15 3.45 13.47 13.03
C ASP A 15 4.96 13.20 12.85
N VAL A 16 5.63 12.84 13.93
CA VAL A 16 7.07 12.58 13.94
C VAL A 16 7.34 11.34 14.78
N ASP A 17 8.14 10.41 14.26
CA ASP A 17 8.55 9.25 15.03
C ASP A 17 9.57 9.64 16.10
N VAL A 18 9.43 9.11 17.31
CA VAL A 18 10.38 9.38 18.41
C VAL A 18 11.80 8.94 18.04
N MET A 19 11.96 7.91 17.22
CA MET A 19 13.28 7.46 16.78
C MET A 19 13.96 8.53 15.92
N ASP A 20 13.21 9.25 15.08
CA ASP A 20 13.76 10.33 14.26
C ASP A 20 14.29 11.49 15.13
N LEU A 21 13.64 11.74 16.28
CA LEU A 21 14.08 12.79 17.22
C LEU A 21 15.32 12.42 18.05
N TYR A 22 15.54 11.13 18.35
CA TYR A 22 16.49 10.69 19.38
C TYR A 22 17.56 9.68 18.92
N ALA A 23 17.40 9.01 17.77
CA ALA A 23 18.35 7.98 17.31
C ALA A 23 19.76 8.56 17.09
N LYS A 24 20.80 7.83 17.53
CA LYS A 24 22.20 8.28 17.45
C LYS A 24 22.97 7.74 16.25
N SER A 25 22.59 6.58 15.70
CA SER A 25 23.30 5.94 14.59
C SER A 25 22.56 6.11 13.26
N ALA A 26 23.31 6.35 12.20
CA ALA A 26 22.83 6.26 10.83
C ALA A 26 22.70 4.79 10.42
N SER A 27 21.49 4.25 10.45
CA SER A 27 21.11 3.21 9.49
C SER A 27 20.91 3.89 8.12
N ASP A 28 20.93 3.13 7.01
CA ASP A 28 20.74 3.69 5.66
C ASP A 28 19.38 4.42 5.46
N MET A 29 18.48 4.34 6.44
CA MET A 29 17.18 5.04 6.47
C MET A 29 17.09 6.14 7.53
N ALA A 30 18.15 6.43 8.29
CA ALA A 30 18.10 7.43 9.35
C ALA A 30 18.19 8.85 8.78
N ILE A 31 17.35 9.77 9.29
CA ILE A 31 17.40 11.18 8.91
C ILE A 31 18.75 11.81 9.30
N SER A 32 19.20 12.79 8.50
CA SER A 32 20.48 13.44 8.71
C SER A 32 20.52 14.19 10.05
N VAL A 33 21.72 14.39 10.59
CA VAL A 33 21.89 15.16 11.86
C VAL A 33 21.31 16.57 11.73
N ALA A 34 21.46 17.20 10.56
CA ALA A 34 20.89 18.52 10.28
C ALA A 34 19.36 18.52 10.29
N ASP A 35 18.72 17.46 9.75
CA ASP A 35 17.26 17.34 9.77
C ASP A 35 16.74 17.10 11.19
N LYS A 36 17.50 16.36 12.03
CA LYS A 36 17.17 16.18 13.46
C LYS A 36 17.18 17.50 14.21
N GLU A 37 18.23 18.30 14.02
CA GLU A 37 18.32 19.63 14.62
C GLU A 37 17.16 20.53 14.16
N ALA A 38 16.81 20.50 12.87
CA ALA A 38 15.68 21.25 12.33
C ALA A 38 14.32 20.82 12.92
N LEU A 39 14.14 19.54 13.25
CA LEU A 39 12.95 19.04 13.97
C LEU A 39 12.91 19.58 15.41
N TRP A 40 14.04 19.57 16.12
CA TRP A 40 14.17 20.14 17.47
C TRP A 40 13.95 21.66 17.51
N GLU A 41 14.30 22.39 16.45
CA GLU A 41 13.99 23.81 16.31
C GLU A 41 12.52 24.09 15.95
N SER A 42 11.78 23.08 15.49
CA SER A 42 10.41 23.19 14.98
C SER A 42 9.38 22.43 15.81
N LEU A 43 9.61 22.26 17.12
CA LEU A 43 8.73 21.51 18.03
C LEU A 43 7.29 22.06 18.13
N ASP A 44 7.10 23.34 17.84
CA ASP A 44 5.80 24.00 17.78
C ASP A 44 4.93 23.47 16.63
N LEU A 45 5.57 23.01 15.56
CA LEU A 45 4.89 22.49 14.36
C LEU A 45 4.52 21.02 14.47
N ILE A 46 5.16 20.24 15.34
CA ILE A 46 4.82 18.84 15.58
C ILE A 46 3.46 18.80 16.28
N ASP A 47 2.51 18.00 15.82
CA ASP A 47 1.18 17.85 16.44
C ASP A 47 1.02 16.53 17.19
N ALA A 48 1.64 15.45 16.70
CA ALA A 48 1.65 14.14 17.33
C ALA A 48 3.07 13.54 17.29
N VAL A 49 3.33 12.60 18.19
CA VAL A 49 4.57 11.81 18.20
C VAL A 49 4.21 10.34 18.27
N THR A 50 4.78 9.53 17.38
CA THR A 50 4.59 8.07 17.33
C THR A 50 5.85 7.32 17.71
N GLY A 51 5.69 6.02 17.97
CA GLY A 51 6.79 5.11 18.22
C GLY A 51 6.43 4.03 19.24
N PRO A 52 7.40 3.21 19.65
CA PRO A 52 7.18 2.17 20.66
C PRO A 52 6.72 2.78 21.99
N PRO A 53 5.57 2.36 22.57
CA PRO A 53 4.95 3.05 23.71
C PRO A 53 5.86 3.21 24.94
N GLU A 54 6.69 2.20 25.21
CA GLU A 54 7.65 2.22 26.33
C GLU A 54 8.78 3.25 26.12
N LEU A 55 9.16 3.51 24.86
CA LEU A 55 10.23 4.45 24.52
C LEU A 55 9.71 5.88 24.36
N VAL A 56 8.56 6.07 23.70
CA VAL A 56 7.99 7.39 23.41
C VAL A 56 7.75 8.18 24.69
N ILE A 57 7.07 7.59 25.67
CA ILE A 57 6.75 8.26 26.93
C ILE A 57 8.03 8.56 27.71
N SER A 58 8.93 7.58 27.82
CA SER A 58 10.10 7.68 28.69
C SER A 58 11.17 8.67 28.18
N LEU A 59 11.35 8.77 26.85
CA LEU A 59 12.29 9.70 26.22
C LEU A 59 11.79 11.14 26.27
N LEU A 60 10.50 11.33 25.99
CA LEU A 60 9.87 12.65 26.01
C LEU A 60 9.82 13.21 27.45
N LEU A 61 9.46 12.39 28.44
CA LEU A 61 9.46 12.81 29.85
C LEU A 61 10.86 13.14 30.36
N GLN A 62 11.89 12.35 29.97
CA GLN A 62 13.27 12.69 30.28
C GLN A 62 13.64 14.07 29.73
N SER A 63 13.24 14.36 28.48
CA SER A 63 13.55 15.64 27.83
C SER A 63 12.77 16.82 28.42
N GLU A 64 11.56 16.60 28.92
CA GLU A 64 10.79 17.60 29.69
C GLU A 64 11.46 17.90 31.04
N VAL A 65 11.97 16.88 31.74
CA VAL A 65 12.70 17.04 33.01
C VAL A 65 14.06 17.71 32.82
N GLU A 66 14.77 17.41 31.73
CA GLU A 66 16.02 18.08 31.35
C GLU A 66 15.80 19.54 30.87
N GLY A 67 14.54 19.98 30.75
CA GLY A 67 14.19 21.31 30.29
C GLY A 67 14.35 21.53 28.78
N ARG A 68 14.55 20.46 28.01
CA ARG A 68 14.61 20.49 26.54
C ARG A 68 13.24 20.62 25.90
N LEU A 69 12.19 20.09 26.56
CA LEU A 69 10.79 20.25 26.15
C LEU A 69 10.03 21.15 27.13
N PRO A 70 9.10 22.00 26.63
CA PRO A 70 8.24 22.79 27.51
C PRO A 70 7.33 21.92 28.39
N GLN A 71 7.01 22.43 29.58
CA GLN A 71 6.09 21.74 30.48
C GLN A 71 4.71 21.55 29.83
N GLY A 72 4.17 20.33 29.90
CA GLY A 72 2.89 19.97 29.31
C GLY A 72 2.94 19.65 27.81
N TRP A 73 4.11 19.79 27.17
CA TRP A 73 4.27 19.47 25.75
C TRP A 73 3.99 18.00 25.47
N VAL A 74 4.51 17.10 26.31
CA VAL A 74 4.33 15.63 26.17
C VAL A 74 2.85 15.26 26.21
N ARG A 75 2.09 15.80 27.16
CA ARG A 75 0.64 15.59 27.24
C ARG A 75 -0.09 16.10 26.00
N SER A 76 0.28 17.28 25.53
CA SER A 76 -0.34 17.87 24.34
C SER A 76 -0.15 17.00 23.10
N ARG A 77 1.04 16.43 22.89
CA ARG A 77 1.36 15.63 21.68
C ARG A 77 0.93 14.17 21.73
N LEU A 78 0.87 13.58 22.92
CA LEU A 78 0.44 12.18 23.07
C LEU A 78 -1.05 12.02 23.35
N VAL A 79 -1.71 13.05 23.90
CA VAL A 79 -3.10 12.96 24.36
C VAL A 79 -3.99 13.99 23.69
N ASP A 80 -3.76 15.28 23.92
CA ASP A 80 -4.75 16.31 23.57
C ASP A 80 -4.87 16.51 22.05
N ASN A 81 -3.74 16.58 21.33
CA ASN A 81 -3.71 16.75 19.88
C ASN A 81 -4.21 15.50 19.14
N PRO A 82 -3.73 14.27 19.41
CA PRO A 82 -4.27 13.08 18.77
C PRO A 82 -5.78 12.94 18.97
N ARG A 83 -6.30 13.26 20.16
CA ARG A 83 -7.75 13.27 20.43
C ARG A 83 -8.49 14.25 19.52
N ARG A 84 -8.00 15.48 19.39
CA ARG A 84 -8.59 16.50 18.51
C ARG A 84 -8.50 16.10 17.04
N ILE A 85 -7.36 15.55 16.61
CA ILE A 85 -7.08 15.17 15.22
C ILE A 85 -7.95 13.99 14.78
N LEU A 86 -8.09 12.98 15.65
CA LEU A 86 -8.81 11.75 15.35
C LEU A 86 -10.28 11.77 15.78
N GLY A 87 -10.75 12.88 16.37
CA GLY A 87 -12.13 13.03 16.85
C GLY A 87 -12.48 12.06 17.99
N LEU A 88 -11.52 11.73 18.85
CA LEU A 88 -11.71 10.76 19.95
C LEU A 88 -12.44 11.39 21.13
N THR A 89 -13.40 10.67 21.70
CA THR A 89 -14.11 11.09 22.91
C THR A 89 -13.29 10.90 24.18
N ASP A 90 -13.54 11.72 25.20
CA ASP A 90 -12.86 11.60 26.48
C ASP A 90 -13.30 10.33 27.21
N SER A 91 -12.46 9.29 27.18
CA SER A 91 -12.67 8.08 27.96
C SER A 91 -12.17 8.31 29.38
N LYS A 92 -13.09 8.67 30.29
CA LYS A 92 -12.79 8.91 31.71
C LYS A 92 -12.16 7.71 32.42
N ASP A 93 -12.33 6.52 31.87
CA ASP A 93 -11.86 5.26 32.44
C ASP A 93 -10.57 4.74 31.77
N SER A 94 -9.91 5.54 30.92
CA SER A 94 -8.64 5.17 30.27
C SER A 94 -7.50 6.05 30.74
N TYR A 95 -6.42 5.45 31.25
CA TYR A 95 -5.25 6.18 31.72
C TYR A 95 -3.97 5.31 31.71
N ILE A 96 -2.82 5.98 31.75
CA ILE A 96 -1.50 5.35 31.85
C ILE A 96 -0.85 5.81 33.15
N GLU A 97 -0.40 4.87 33.98
CA GLU A 97 0.43 5.13 35.16
C GLU A 97 1.90 4.92 34.81
N VAL A 98 2.70 5.96 35.03
CA VAL A 98 4.15 5.97 34.80
C VAL A 98 4.85 6.21 36.14
N ASP A 99 5.79 5.33 36.48
CA ASP A 99 6.62 5.46 37.67
C ASP A 99 7.83 6.33 37.37
N MET A 100 7.76 7.59 37.81
CA MET A 100 8.79 8.61 37.59
C MET A 100 10.03 8.41 38.47
N SER A 101 10.01 7.48 39.43
CA SER A 101 11.16 7.22 40.30
C SER A 101 12.19 6.27 39.68
N GLU A 102 11.82 5.57 38.61
CA GLU A 102 12.68 4.66 37.88
C GLU A 102 13.30 5.34 36.65
N SER A 103 14.61 5.19 36.51
CA SER A 103 15.38 5.52 35.30
C SER A 103 16.06 4.27 34.78
N TRP A 104 16.10 4.09 33.47
CA TRP A 104 16.68 2.91 32.83
C TRP A 104 17.43 3.32 31.55
N ASP A 105 18.43 2.54 31.17
CA ASP A 105 19.20 2.79 29.95
C ASP A 105 18.54 2.09 28.77
N ALA A 106 18.38 2.81 27.65
CA ALA A 106 17.86 2.22 26.42
C ALA A 106 18.70 1.00 25.99
N PRO A 107 18.08 -0.05 25.40
CA PRO A 107 18.76 -1.33 25.17
C PRO A 107 20.02 -1.16 24.31
N ALA A 108 21.11 -1.83 24.68
CA ALA A 108 22.40 -1.69 24.00
C ALA A 108 22.38 -2.06 22.50
N ALA A 109 21.43 -2.89 22.09
CA ALA A 109 21.20 -3.29 20.70
C ALA A 109 20.31 -2.33 19.89
N SER A 110 19.84 -1.23 20.51
CA SER A 110 19.00 -0.23 19.85
C SER A 110 19.81 0.97 19.37
N GLU A 111 19.30 1.68 18.35
CA GLU A 111 19.87 2.93 17.82
C GLU A 111 19.90 4.08 18.85
N LEU A 112 19.34 3.84 20.04
CA LEU A 112 19.29 4.73 21.21
C LEU A 112 20.32 4.37 22.29
N SER A 113 21.24 3.45 22.01
CA SER A 113 22.22 2.95 22.98
C SER A 113 22.90 4.07 23.79
N GLY A 114 22.90 3.91 25.11
CA GLY A 114 23.44 4.89 26.06
C GLY A 114 22.61 6.16 26.26
N THR A 115 21.32 6.15 25.88
CA THR A 115 20.37 7.22 26.21
C THR A 115 19.62 6.84 27.49
N LYS A 116 19.65 7.72 28.49
CA LYS A 116 18.89 7.53 29.73
C LYS A 116 17.42 7.82 29.46
N CYS A 117 16.56 6.89 29.86
CA CYS A 117 15.11 7.02 29.81
C CYS A 117 14.58 7.18 31.24
N LEU A 118 13.61 8.06 31.44
CA LEU A 118 13.00 8.32 32.74
C LEU A 118 11.51 8.02 32.69
N GLY A 119 11.03 7.38 33.74
CA GLY A 119 9.67 6.88 33.77
C GLY A 119 9.64 5.45 33.24
N LYS A 120 8.98 4.58 33.99
CA LYS A 120 8.60 3.26 33.50
C LYS A 120 7.10 3.14 33.51
N VAL A 121 6.51 2.76 32.38
CA VAL A 121 5.07 2.46 32.33
C VAL A 121 4.80 1.29 33.26
N ARG A 122 3.99 1.51 34.30
CA ARG A 122 3.59 0.48 35.27
C ARG A 122 2.29 -0.15 34.87
N ARG A 123 1.31 0.67 34.49
CA ARG A 123 -0.05 0.22 34.22
C ARG A 123 -0.65 1.00 33.07
N VAL A 124 -1.31 0.29 32.17
CA VAL A 124 -2.20 0.88 31.17
C VAL A 124 -3.59 0.35 31.43
N VAL A 125 -4.53 1.26 31.69
CA VAL A 125 -5.95 0.96 31.84
C VAL A 125 -6.68 1.52 30.62
N LEU A 126 -7.43 0.66 29.94
CA LEU A 126 -8.27 1.03 28.81
C LEU A 126 -9.72 0.72 29.18
N ARG A 127 -10.58 1.75 29.24
CA ARG A 127 -12.01 1.61 29.57
C ARG A 127 -12.26 0.85 30.90
N GLY A 128 -11.44 1.10 31.91
CA GLY A 128 -11.52 0.47 33.22
C GLY A 128 -10.90 -0.94 33.30
N GLU A 129 -10.43 -1.50 32.18
CA GLU A 129 -9.75 -2.79 32.14
C GLU A 129 -8.23 -2.64 32.07
N ILE A 130 -7.51 -3.46 32.83
CA ILE A 130 -6.03 -3.45 32.84
C ILE A 130 -5.53 -4.11 31.55
N ALA A 131 -4.95 -3.30 30.66
CA ALA A 131 -4.36 -3.76 29.41
C ALA A 131 -2.89 -4.14 29.59
N PHE A 132 -2.17 -3.48 30.51
CA PHE A 132 -0.77 -3.73 30.81
C PHE A 132 -0.52 -3.54 32.32
N LEU A 133 0.28 -4.42 32.92
CA LEU A 133 0.74 -4.31 34.30
C LEU A 133 2.17 -4.87 34.44
N ASP A 134 3.11 -4.03 34.89
CA ASP A 134 4.49 -4.39 35.25
C ASP A 134 5.21 -5.28 34.21
N GLY A 135 5.18 -4.86 32.93
CA GLY A 135 5.87 -5.58 31.84
C GLY A 135 5.08 -6.76 31.26
N LYS A 136 3.86 -7.02 31.74
CA LYS A 136 2.99 -8.08 31.23
C LYS A 136 1.73 -7.49 30.61
N VAL A 137 1.47 -7.84 29.35
CA VAL A 137 0.21 -7.51 28.67
C VAL A 137 -0.91 -8.40 29.23
N TRP A 138 -2.00 -7.77 29.66
CA TRP A 138 -3.16 -8.42 30.29
C TRP A 138 -4.41 -8.43 29.40
N SER A 139 -4.47 -7.60 28.36
CA SER A 139 -5.58 -7.59 27.41
C SER A 139 -5.57 -8.87 26.55
N ALA A 140 -6.74 -9.51 26.40
CA ALA A 140 -6.96 -10.46 25.32
C ALA A 140 -6.84 -9.74 23.97
N GLU A 141 -6.20 -10.37 22.98
CA GLU A 141 -6.13 -9.87 21.61
C GLU A 141 -7.55 -9.55 21.08
N GLY A 142 -7.82 -8.29 20.73
CA GLY A 142 -9.09 -7.88 20.10
C GLY A 142 -10.08 -7.05 20.93
N ALA A 143 -9.72 -6.55 22.12
CA ALA A 143 -10.63 -5.70 22.93
C ALA A 143 -10.80 -4.24 22.42
N ALA A 144 -9.98 -3.80 21.45
CA ALA A 144 -10.09 -2.46 20.87
C ALA A 144 -11.29 -2.37 19.91
N LYS A 145 -12.31 -1.57 20.30
CA LYS A 145 -13.42 -1.18 19.42
C LYS A 145 -13.18 0.22 18.88
N ASN A 146 -13.43 0.41 17.58
CA ASN A 146 -13.26 1.68 16.88
C ASN A 146 -14.22 2.76 17.44
N GLU A 147 -13.69 3.89 17.91
CA GLU A 147 -14.48 4.99 18.52
C GLU A 147 -14.69 6.20 17.60
N THR A 148 -14.38 6.09 16.29
CA THR A 148 -14.77 7.11 15.32
C THR A 148 -16.31 7.09 15.17
N ARG A 149 -17.00 7.94 15.93
CA ARG A 149 -18.46 8.01 15.92
C ARG A 149 -18.94 8.63 14.60
N LEU A 150 -19.76 7.86 13.89
CA LEU A 150 -20.72 8.31 12.87
C LEU A 150 -21.48 9.54 13.38
N VAL A 151 -21.27 10.70 12.75
CA VAL A 151 -22.21 11.82 12.85
C VAL A 151 -23.28 11.59 11.79
N VAL A 152 -24.28 10.79 12.14
CA VAL A 152 -25.60 10.86 11.53
C VAL A 152 -26.54 11.29 12.65
N GLU A 153 -26.87 12.57 12.70
CA GLU A 153 -27.97 13.06 13.54
C GLU A 153 -29.03 13.71 12.64
N ASP A 154 -30.13 12.96 12.53
CA ASP A 154 -31.53 13.37 12.43
C ASP A 154 -31.85 14.82 12.00
N ALA A 155 -32.10 15.00 10.70
CA ALA A 155 -32.93 16.08 10.19
C ALA A 155 -34.39 15.58 10.04
N SER A 156 -35.08 15.31 11.14
CA SER A 156 -36.53 15.07 11.11
C SER A 156 -37.24 15.41 12.41
N THR A 157 -37.31 16.70 12.76
CA THR A 157 -38.49 17.34 13.40
C THR A 157 -38.22 18.82 13.65
N MET A 158 -39.29 19.62 13.66
CA MET A 158 -39.38 21.07 13.96
C MET A 158 -39.36 22.02 12.75
N LEU A 159 -40.53 22.14 12.10
CA LEU A 159 -40.96 23.40 11.49
C LEU A 159 -41.25 24.42 12.60
N PRO A 160 -40.98 25.73 12.34
CA PRO A 160 -42.09 26.66 12.39
C PRO A 160 -42.16 27.64 11.21
N SER A 161 -43.32 28.28 11.14
CA SER A 161 -43.96 29.05 10.08
C SER A 161 -43.31 30.38 9.65
N SER A 162 -43.72 30.79 8.46
CA SER A 162 -43.56 32.08 7.76
C SER A 162 -43.71 33.33 8.63
N ASP A 163 -42.78 34.29 8.50
CA ASP A 163 -43.01 35.60 7.85
C ASP A 163 -41.81 36.55 7.96
N ALA A 164 -41.78 37.51 7.02
CA ALA A 164 -41.04 38.79 7.01
C ALA A 164 -39.67 38.89 6.30
N ARG A 165 -39.73 39.62 5.18
CA ARG A 165 -38.63 40.24 4.41
C ARG A 165 -37.77 41.19 5.26
N LYS A 166 -36.45 41.22 5.01
CA LYS A 166 -35.68 42.44 4.71
C LYS A 166 -34.26 42.12 4.25
N GLU A 167 -33.88 42.71 3.13
CA GLU A 167 -32.52 42.79 2.60
C GLU A 167 -31.59 43.53 3.57
N THR A 168 -30.35 43.06 3.70
CA THR A 168 -29.11 43.88 3.67
C THR A 168 -27.92 42.93 3.45
N GLY A 169 -27.07 43.26 2.47
CA GLY A 169 -26.07 42.36 1.92
C GLY A 169 -24.85 42.07 2.79
N LEU A 170 -24.10 41.02 2.42
CA LEU A 170 -22.68 40.87 2.70
C LEU A 170 -22.02 39.92 1.67
N ALA A 171 -20.77 40.25 1.33
CA ALA A 171 -19.92 39.71 0.28
C ALA A 171 -19.90 38.18 0.08
N ARG A 172 -19.95 37.77 -1.20
CA ARG A 172 -19.59 36.44 -1.73
C ARG A 172 -18.12 36.14 -1.38
N LYS A 173 -17.86 35.17 -0.50
CA LYS A 173 -16.51 34.66 -0.23
C LYS A 173 -16.12 33.58 -1.26
N ARG A 174 -14.89 33.73 -1.75
CA ARG A 174 -14.21 32.95 -2.80
C ARG A 174 -14.12 31.45 -2.48
N ALA A 175 -14.24 30.64 -3.53
CA ALA A 175 -14.02 29.20 -3.56
C ALA A 175 -12.54 28.83 -3.32
N PRO A 176 -12.26 27.64 -2.76
CA PRO A 176 -10.90 27.21 -2.44
C PRO A 176 -10.06 26.92 -3.70
N SER A 177 -8.74 27.12 -3.57
CA SER A 177 -7.73 26.92 -4.60
C SER A 177 -6.94 25.63 -4.36
N LEU A 178 -6.79 24.83 -5.42
CA LEU A 178 -5.70 23.91 -5.83
C LEU A 178 -4.79 23.13 -4.83
N SER A 179 -4.78 23.39 -3.53
CA SER A 179 -3.80 22.79 -2.59
C SER A 179 -4.35 21.68 -1.68
N ASP A 180 -5.61 21.28 -1.84
CA ASP A 180 -6.29 20.35 -0.92
C ASP A 180 -6.60 18.96 -1.52
N LEU A 181 -5.92 18.57 -2.62
CA LEU A 181 -6.07 17.24 -3.22
C LEU A 181 -5.10 16.23 -2.61
N LYS A 182 -5.61 15.12 -2.09
CA LYS A 182 -4.80 13.91 -1.83
C LYS A 182 -4.43 13.27 -3.18
N VAL A 183 -3.19 13.52 -3.60
CA VAL A 183 -2.57 12.83 -4.74
C VAL A 183 -2.09 11.46 -4.27
N LEU A 184 -2.65 10.39 -4.83
CA LEU A 184 -2.09 9.05 -4.71
C LEU A 184 -1.05 8.88 -5.81
N SER A 185 0.22 9.17 -5.49
CA SER A 185 1.35 8.84 -6.35
C SER A 185 1.85 7.44 -6.01
N LEU A 186 1.74 6.51 -6.95
CA LEU A 186 2.38 5.21 -6.86
C LEU A 186 3.22 5.02 -8.11
N ASP A 187 4.45 5.54 -8.13
CA ASP A 187 5.54 5.17 -9.04
C ASP A 187 6.84 5.87 -8.60
N GLN A 188 7.66 5.19 -7.77
CA GLN A 188 9.08 5.51 -7.59
C GLN A 188 9.89 4.21 -7.66
N GLU A 189 10.71 4.06 -8.69
CA GLU A 189 11.99 3.38 -8.61
C GLU A 189 12.88 3.75 -9.81
N GLU A 190 14.20 3.70 -9.56
CA GLU A 190 15.36 3.92 -10.45
C GLU A 190 16.00 5.33 -10.47
N ALA A 191 16.67 5.66 -9.37
CA ALA A 191 17.84 6.55 -9.37
C ALA A 191 18.92 6.02 -8.43
N MET A 192 19.65 4.98 -8.85
CA MET A 192 20.99 4.67 -8.32
C MET A 192 21.67 3.64 -9.24
N ASN A 193 22.39 4.14 -10.23
CA ASN A 193 23.55 3.45 -10.82
C ASN A 193 24.25 4.37 -11.84
N GLN A 194 25.13 5.23 -11.35
CA GLN A 194 26.24 5.76 -12.15
C GLN A 194 27.45 6.00 -11.25
N SER A 195 28.37 5.05 -11.20
CA SER A 195 29.81 5.26 -11.37
C SER A 195 30.58 4.02 -10.92
N MET A 196 31.31 3.36 -11.83
CA MET A 196 32.76 3.19 -11.78
C MET A 196 33.18 2.14 -12.82
N ASP A 197 33.84 2.65 -13.86
CA ASP A 197 34.75 1.93 -14.74
C ASP A 197 36.12 1.82 -14.04
N GLY A 198 36.84 0.72 -14.26
CA GLY A 198 38.19 0.52 -13.70
C GLY A 198 38.61 -0.93 -13.45
N THR A 199 39.01 -1.60 -14.53
CA THR A 199 40.22 -2.48 -14.66
C THR A 199 40.55 -3.55 -13.61
N GLU A 200 40.52 -4.80 -14.11
CA GLU A 200 41.59 -5.81 -14.08
C GLU A 200 41.89 -6.71 -12.85
N GLU A 201 41.98 -8.01 -13.21
CA GLU A 201 42.90 -9.06 -12.76
C GLU A 201 42.61 -10.00 -11.57
N GLN A 202 42.30 -11.25 -11.97
CA GLN A 202 43.04 -12.50 -11.71
C GLN A 202 42.94 -13.27 -10.37
N THR A 203 42.71 -14.58 -10.58
CA THR A 203 43.26 -15.78 -9.90
C THR A 203 42.54 -16.44 -8.71
N SER A 204 41.90 -17.57 -9.06
CA SER A 204 41.92 -18.90 -8.42
C SER A 204 42.68 -19.11 -7.10
N LEU A 205 42.09 -19.87 -6.16
CA LEU A 205 42.65 -21.15 -5.68
C LEU A 205 41.70 -21.93 -4.76
N LEU A 206 41.78 -23.25 -4.92
CA LEU A 206 41.07 -24.35 -4.25
C LEU A 206 41.49 -24.53 -2.79
N ALA A 207 40.60 -25.06 -1.95
CA ALA A 207 40.91 -26.20 -1.07
C ALA A 207 39.66 -26.80 -0.41
N ALA A 208 39.57 -28.13 -0.49
CA ALA A 208 38.59 -29.00 0.15
C ALA A 208 38.99 -29.36 1.59
N GLY A 209 38.03 -29.84 2.39
CA GLY A 209 38.32 -30.53 3.64
C GLY A 209 37.07 -30.95 4.41
N ALA A 210 36.70 -32.22 4.31
CA ALA A 210 35.70 -32.90 5.14
C ALA A 210 36.33 -33.45 6.43
N ILE A 211 35.49 -33.69 7.47
CA ILE A 211 35.38 -34.91 8.31
C ILE A 211 34.82 -34.60 9.74
N ASP A 212 33.59 -35.09 9.97
CA ASP A 212 33.10 -36.04 11.00
C ASP A 212 32.86 -35.73 12.51
N SER A 213 31.62 -36.10 12.89
CA SER A 213 30.97 -36.66 14.12
C SER A 213 31.24 -36.20 15.57
N LYS A 214 30.14 -35.88 16.30
CA LYS A 214 29.54 -36.66 17.44
C LYS A 214 28.45 -35.90 18.27
N ARG A 215 27.19 -36.42 18.19
CA ARG A 215 26.04 -36.60 19.17
C ARG A 215 25.95 -35.81 20.52
N PRO A 216 24.75 -35.64 21.16
CA PRO A 216 23.62 -36.59 21.18
C PRO A 216 22.16 -36.06 21.12
N LEU A 217 21.26 -37.03 20.92
CA LEU A 217 19.80 -37.00 21.00
C LEU A 217 19.29 -36.67 22.42
N LEU A 218 18.30 -35.78 22.53
CA LEU A 218 17.45 -35.64 23.72
C LEU A 218 15.96 -35.63 23.35
N HIS A 219 15.32 -36.61 23.98
CA HIS A 219 13.91 -36.89 24.26
C HIS A 219 12.85 -35.80 24.02
N MET A 220 11.72 -36.26 23.48
CA MET A 220 10.47 -35.52 23.26
C MET A 220 9.89 -34.93 24.54
N SER A 221 9.25 -33.76 24.44
CA SER A 221 8.12 -33.38 25.29
C SER A 221 7.17 -32.38 24.62
N LYS A 222 5.93 -32.85 24.43
CA LYS A 222 4.63 -32.15 24.42
C LYS A 222 4.39 -31.04 23.39
N VAL A 223 3.72 -31.46 22.32
CA VAL A 223 2.84 -30.69 21.44
C VAL A 223 1.78 -29.93 22.27
N PRO A 224 1.60 -28.61 22.10
CA PRO A 224 0.43 -27.91 22.60
C PRO A 224 -0.78 -28.24 21.72
N ASP A 225 -1.88 -28.54 22.41
CA ASP A 225 -3.18 -28.97 21.93
C ASP A 225 -3.75 -28.07 20.81
N ARG A 226 -4.27 -28.72 19.76
CA ARG A 226 -4.94 -28.06 18.64
C ARG A 226 -6.27 -27.50 19.12
N GLY A 227 -6.33 -26.18 19.25
CA GLY A 227 -7.58 -25.44 19.38
C GLY A 227 -8.58 -25.86 18.29
N LYS A 228 -9.83 -26.04 18.72
CA LYS A 228 -11.00 -26.55 17.99
C LYS A 228 -11.08 -26.07 16.53
N PRO A 229 -11.58 -26.89 15.59
CA PRO A 229 -11.72 -26.48 14.20
C PRO A 229 -12.66 -25.28 14.14
N VAL A 230 -12.17 -24.16 13.63
CA VAL A 230 -13.03 -23.10 13.11
C VAL A 230 -13.89 -23.76 12.05
N SER A 231 -15.20 -23.65 12.21
CA SER A 231 -16.22 -24.22 11.33
C SER A 231 -15.81 -24.08 9.86
N THR A 232 -15.55 -25.23 9.23
CA THR A 232 -15.23 -25.37 7.81
C THR A 232 -16.46 -25.13 6.95
N SER A 233 -16.94 -23.89 6.90
CA SER A 233 -17.78 -23.42 5.77
C SER A 233 -16.96 -23.23 4.48
N PHE A 234 -15.62 -23.31 4.60
CA PHE A 234 -14.60 -23.19 3.55
C PHE A 234 -14.74 -24.12 2.34
N MET A 235 -15.67 -25.08 2.36
CA MET A 235 -15.75 -26.09 1.32
C MET A 235 -17.17 -26.55 1.01
N ARG A 236 -18.13 -25.60 1.03
CA ARG A 236 -19.10 -25.71 -0.05
C ARG A 236 -18.30 -25.45 -1.32
N ARG A 237 -17.91 -26.54 -2.03
CA ARG A 237 -17.87 -26.49 -3.50
C ARG A 237 -19.06 -25.64 -3.87
N PRO A 238 -18.95 -24.61 -4.74
CA PRO A 238 -20.14 -24.05 -5.34
C PRO A 238 -20.84 -25.26 -5.94
N SER A 239 -21.83 -25.78 -5.21
CA SER A 239 -22.67 -26.85 -5.68
C SER A 239 -23.51 -26.13 -6.70
N ASP A 240 -23.00 -26.07 -7.92
CA ASP A 240 -23.78 -26.22 -9.12
C ASP A 240 -25.07 -25.40 -9.12
N ARG A 241 -24.97 -24.14 -8.71
CA ARG A 241 -26.10 -23.20 -8.75
C ARG A 241 -25.91 -22.05 -9.73
N THR A 242 -24.76 -21.99 -10.39
CA THR A 242 -24.53 -21.24 -11.64
C THR A 242 -23.37 -21.92 -12.38
N GLY A 243 -23.67 -22.76 -13.37
CA GLY A 243 -22.70 -23.58 -14.11
C GLY A 243 -21.73 -22.83 -15.03
N THR A 244 -21.26 -21.63 -14.65
CA THR A 244 -20.57 -20.72 -15.58
C THR A 244 -19.37 -19.94 -15.01
N LEU A 245 -19.01 -20.04 -13.72
CA LEU A 245 -17.96 -19.20 -13.12
C LEU A 245 -16.83 -20.02 -12.47
N SER A 246 -16.11 -20.82 -13.26
CA SER A 246 -14.90 -21.54 -12.79
C SER A 246 -13.63 -20.81 -13.21
N TRP A 247 -12.78 -20.47 -12.24
CA TRP A 247 -11.46 -19.85 -12.45
C TRP A 247 -10.32 -20.88 -12.63
N VAL A 248 -10.60 -22.16 -12.40
CA VAL A 248 -9.58 -23.22 -12.43
C VAL A 248 -9.07 -23.43 -13.86
N GLY A 249 -7.75 -23.32 -14.05
CA GLY A 249 -7.11 -23.55 -15.36
C GLY A 249 -7.19 -22.38 -16.33
N ARG A 250 -7.76 -21.25 -15.93
CA ARG A 250 -7.98 -20.10 -16.81
C ARG A 250 -6.79 -19.15 -16.83
N ASN A 251 -6.44 -18.66 -18.02
CA ASN A 251 -5.46 -17.60 -18.19
C ASN A 251 -6.07 -16.22 -17.86
N ILE A 252 -5.24 -15.29 -17.37
CA ILE A 252 -5.60 -13.89 -17.15
C ILE A 252 -4.72 -13.04 -18.06
N LEU A 253 -5.17 -12.80 -19.29
CA LEU A 253 -4.35 -12.16 -20.32
C LEU A 253 -4.79 -10.73 -20.60
N SER A 254 -6.11 -10.53 -20.71
CA SER A 254 -6.73 -9.24 -20.98
C SER A 254 -7.89 -8.97 -20.02
N ILE A 255 -8.20 -7.69 -19.85
CA ILE A 255 -9.39 -7.26 -19.11
C ILE A 255 -10.67 -7.61 -19.85
N LYS A 256 -10.61 -7.74 -21.18
CA LYS A 256 -11.74 -8.13 -22.02
C LYS A 256 -12.25 -9.53 -21.72
N ASP A 257 -11.39 -10.37 -21.14
CA ASP A 257 -11.74 -11.72 -20.72
C ASP A 257 -12.67 -11.71 -19.50
N LEU A 258 -12.72 -10.61 -18.74
CA LEU A 258 -13.39 -10.54 -17.45
C LEU A 258 -14.79 -9.92 -17.56
N ASN A 259 -15.75 -10.53 -16.88
CA ASN A 259 -17.09 -9.97 -16.74
C ASN A 259 -17.37 -9.45 -15.31
N ARG A 260 -18.47 -8.71 -15.14
CA ARG A 260 -18.82 -8.08 -13.87
C ARG A 260 -19.06 -9.07 -12.72
N ASP A 261 -19.65 -10.23 -13.01
CA ASP A 261 -19.93 -11.25 -11.98
C ASP A 261 -18.63 -11.92 -11.51
N GLU A 262 -17.71 -12.16 -12.44
CA GLU A 262 -16.36 -12.62 -12.17
C GLU A 262 -15.60 -11.62 -11.28
N LEU A 263 -15.63 -10.33 -11.63
CA LEU A 263 -15.00 -9.29 -10.82
C LEU A 263 -15.57 -9.25 -9.41
N HIS A 264 -16.89 -9.40 -9.26
CA HIS A 264 -17.53 -9.43 -7.95
C HIS A 264 -17.02 -10.61 -7.09
N VAL A 265 -16.95 -11.81 -7.67
CA VAL A 265 -16.41 -13.00 -6.97
C VAL A 265 -14.92 -12.80 -6.62
N LEU A 266 -14.13 -12.27 -7.55
CA LEU A 266 -12.70 -12.05 -7.36
C LEU A 266 -12.44 -11.03 -6.25
N PHE A 267 -13.14 -9.91 -6.24
CA PHE A 267 -12.98 -8.88 -5.22
C PHE A 267 -13.45 -9.33 -3.84
N ASN A 268 -14.50 -10.16 -3.76
CA ASN A 268 -14.90 -10.75 -2.47
C ASN A 268 -13.82 -11.71 -1.95
N CYS A 269 -13.23 -12.53 -2.84
CA CYS A 269 -12.08 -13.37 -2.48
C CYS A 269 -10.88 -12.53 -2.02
N ALA A 270 -10.55 -11.43 -2.71
CA ALA A 270 -9.48 -10.52 -2.32
C ALA A 270 -9.72 -9.92 -0.92
N TYR A 271 -10.95 -9.50 -0.63
CA TYR A 271 -11.35 -9.01 0.69
C TYR A 271 -11.18 -10.10 1.77
N GLU A 272 -11.63 -11.32 1.51
CA GLU A 272 -11.44 -12.45 2.44
C GLU A 272 -9.95 -12.76 2.68
N MET A 273 -9.14 -12.77 1.62
CA MET A 273 -7.68 -12.98 1.74
C MET A 273 -7.03 -11.89 2.58
N ARG A 274 -7.43 -10.63 2.42
CA ARG A 274 -6.98 -9.51 3.28
C ARG A 274 -7.29 -9.78 4.76
N GLN A 275 -8.50 -10.25 5.06
CA GLN A 275 -8.92 -10.58 6.44
C GLN A 275 -8.12 -11.76 7.01
N ILE A 276 -7.86 -12.79 6.22
CA ILE A 276 -7.05 -13.94 6.64
C ILE A 276 -5.62 -13.51 6.96
N VAL A 277 -4.98 -12.76 6.06
CA VAL A 277 -3.63 -12.25 6.25
C VAL A 277 -3.56 -11.33 7.48
N SER A 278 -4.55 -10.46 7.69
CA SER A 278 -4.60 -9.59 8.87
C SER A 278 -4.72 -10.35 10.20
N ARG A 279 -5.27 -11.56 10.20
CA ARG A 279 -5.48 -12.36 11.43
C ARG A 279 -4.40 -13.41 11.67
N MET A 280 -3.93 -14.05 10.60
CA MET A 280 -3.05 -15.23 10.67
C MET A 280 -1.67 -14.98 10.05
N GLY A 281 -1.48 -13.88 9.31
CA GLY A 281 -0.25 -13.58 8.57
C GLY A 281 -0.09 -14.42 7.29
N GLN A 282 -0.20 -15.74 7.42
CA GLN A 282 -0.07 -16.73 6.34
C GLN A 282 -1.17 -17.78 6.43
N TYR A 283 -1.56 -18.34 5.28
CA TYR A 283 -2.55 -19.42 5.19
C TYR A 283 -2.22 -20.42 4.09
N ASP A 284 -1.95 -21.67 4.47
CA ASP A 284 -1.36 -22.72 3.61
C ASP A 284 -2.35 -23.36 2.60
N ILE A 285 -3.13 -22.56 1.85
CA ILE A 285 -4.05 -23.09 0.81
C ILE A 285 -3.28 -23.66 -0.37
N LEU A 286 -2.19 -23.00 -0.77
CA LEU A 286 -1.40 -23.33 -1.96
C LEU A 286 -0.13 -24.12 -1.60
N LYS A 287 -0.15 -24.83 -0.47
CA LYS A 287 0.98 -25.66 -0.04
C LYS A 287 1.32 -26.72 -1.08
N GLY A 288 2.59 -26.72 -1.50
CA GLY A 288 3.09 -27.62 -2.54
C GLY A 288 2.84 -27.14 -3.97
N LYS A 289 2.26 -25.96 -4.16
CA LYS A 289 2.14 -25.30 -5.46
C LYS A 289 3.32 -24.37 -5.70
N VAL A 290 3.75 -24.28 -6.96
CA VAL A 290 4.89 -23.46 -7.37
C VAL A 290 4.46 -22.43 -8.42
N LEU A 291 4.79 -21.16 -8.19
CA LEU A 291 4.59 -20.06 -9.14
C LEU A 291 5.89 -19.77 -9.89
N ALA A 292 5.84 -19.81 -11.23
CA ALA A 292 6.90 -19.26 -12.07
C ALA A 292 6.70 -17.74 -12.18
N ASN A 293 7.70 -16.96 -11.79
CA ASN A 293 7.67 -15.50 -11.84
C ASN A 293 8.67 -15.02 -12.91
N VAL A 294 8.20 -14.86 -14.16
CA VAL A 294 9.05 -14.67 -15.35
C VAL A 294 8.95 -13.24 -15.87
N PHE A 295 10.04 -12.47 -15.73
CA PHE A 295 10.08 -11.04 -16.03
C PHE A 295 11.23 -10.73 -17.01
N TYR A 296 10.86 -10.41 -18.26
CA TYR A 296 11.78 -9.95 -19.31
C TYR A 296 11.95 -8.43 -19.32
N GLU A 297 11.12 -7.70 -18.58
CA GLU A 297 11.24 -6.27 -18.32
C GLU A 297 11.29 -6.05 -16.80
N PRO A 298 12.17 -5.18 -16.29
CA PRO A 298 12.28 -4.90 -14.85
C PRO A 298 10.96 -4.52 -14.20
N SER A 299 10.73 -5.05 -12.99
CA SER A 299 9.57 -4.73 -12.17
C SER A 299 9.74 -5.16 -10.72
N THR A 300 9.73 -4.21 -9.79
CA THR A 300 9.79 -4.53 -8.35
C THR A 300 8.41 -4.79 -7.78
N ARG A 301 7.47 -3.85 -7.88
CA ARG A 301 6.13 -3.99 -7.28
C ARG A 301 5.36 -5.20 -7.80
N THR A 302 5.31 -5.40 -9.12
CA THR A 302 4.57 -6.53 -9.68
C THR A 302 5.23 -7.85 -9.31
N SER A 303 6.55 -7.98 -9.48
CA SER A 303 7.29 -9.20 -9.12
C SER A 303 7.16 -9.53 -7.62
N CYS A 304 7.48 -8.59 -6.74
CA CYS A 304 7.47 -8.80 -5.30
C CYS A 304 6.06 -9.04 -4.76
N SER A 305 5.03 -8.40 -5.31
CA SER A 305 3.65 -8.63 -4.86
C SER A 305 3.16 -10.04 -5.20
N PHE A 306 3.50 -10.58 -6.38
CA PHE A 306 3.19 -11.97 -6.73
C PHE A 306 3.94 -12.98 -5.86
N GLU A 307 5.24 -12.74 -5.62
CA GLU A 307 6.04 -13.58 -4.73
C GLU A 307 5.50 -13.58 -3.30
N ALA A 308 5.15 -12.40 -2.78
CA ALA A 308 4.55 -12.26 -1.46
C ALA A 308 3.16 -12.91 -1.39
N ALA A 309 2.33 -12.76 -2.42
CA ALA A 309 1.01 -13.38 -2.48
C ALA A 309 1.12 -14.92 -2.45
N MET A 310 2.02 -15.49 -3.24
CA MET A 310 2.23 -16.95 -3.26
C MET A 310 2.77 -17.46 -1.91
N THR A 311 3.74 -16.75 -1.33
CA THR A 311 4.32 -17.09 -0.02
C THR A 311 3.28 -17.01 1.11
N ARG A 312 2.45 -15.96 1.13
CA ARG A 312 1.35 -15.81 2.09
C ARG A 312 0.29 -16.90 1.97
N LEU A 313 0.17 -17.52 0.79
CA LEU A 313 -0.72 -18.66 0.54
C LEU A 313 -0.03 -20.02 0.83
N GLY A 314 1.20 -20.03 1.34
CA GLY A 314 1.99 -21.22 1.64
C GLY A 314 2.60 -21.92 0.44
N GLY A 315 2.58 -21.28 -0.73
CA GLY A 315 3.21 -21.76 -1.96
C GLY A 315 4.69 -21.36 -2.07
N SER A 316 5.35 -21.87 -3.11
CA SER A 316 6.74 -21.53 -3.45
C SER A 316 6.81 -20.76 -4.76
N THR A 317 7.89 -20.01 -4.98
CA THR A 317 8.13 -19.28 -6.24
C THR A 317 9.47 -19.65 -6.87
N ILE A 318 9.53 -19.65 -8.20
CA ILE A 318 10.77 -19.72 -8.98
C ILE A 318 10.80 -18.48 -9.86
N SER A 319 11.78 -17.61 -9.63
CA SER A 319 11.87 -16.32 -10.30
C SER A 319 12.92 -16.35 -11.40
N VAL A 320 12.54 -15.90 -12.59
CA VAL A 320 13.42 -15.71 -13.74
C VAL A 320 13.45 -14.22 -14.03
N ARG A 321 14.54 -13.55 -13.66
CA ARG A 321 14.75 -12.13 -13.88
C ARG A 321 15.85 -11.96 -14.91
N GLU A 322 15.54 -11.22 -15.98
CA GLU A 322 16.48 -10.71 -16.97
C GLU A 322 17.03 -11.72 -18.01
N VAL A 323 17.16 -11.23 -19.25
CA VAL A 323 17.66 -11.99 -20.41
C VAL A 323 19.16 -12.28 -20.30
N SER A 324 19.92 -11.40 -19.63
CA SER A 324 21.38 -11.44 -19.48
C SER A 324 21.90 -12.69 -18.72
N THR A 325 21.11 -13.23 -17.78
CA THR A 325 21.49 -14.34 -16.91
C THR A 325 20.68 -15.62 -17.12
N SER A 326 19.61 -15.56 -17.91
CA SER A 326 18.71 -16.69 -18.19
C SER A 326 18.96 -17.30 -19.58
N SER A 327 18.36 -18.46 -19.85
CA SER A 327 18.44 -19.17 -21.15
C SER A 327 18.03 -18.29 -22.36
N ALA A 328 17.32 -17.18 -22.12
CA ALA A 328 17.02 -16.19 -23.15
C ALA A 328 18.29 -15.53 -23.74
N ALA A 329 19.38 -15.36 -22.98
CA ALA A 329 20.68 -14.93 -23.52
C ALA A 329 21.27 -15.94 -24.52
N LYS A 330 20.83 -17.20 -24.46
CA LYS A 330 21.25 -18.27 -25.37
C LYS A 330 20.34 -18.40 -26.60
N GLY A 331 19.38 -17.48 -26.78
CA GLY A 331 18.45 -17.48 -27.90
C GLY A 331 17.26 -18.45 -27.75
N GLU A 332 16.92 -18.86 -26.53
CA GLU A 332 15.70 -19.64 -26.29
C GLU A 332 14.45 -18.80 -26.63
N SER A 333 13.50 -19.42 -27.35
CA SER A 333 12.23 -18.77 -27.68
C SER A 333 11.35 -18.60 -26.43
N LEU A 334 10.50 -17.56 -26.40
CA LEU A 334 9.58 -17.35 -25.28
C LEU A 334 8.65 -18.57 -25.08
N GLU A 335 8.22 -19.18 -26.18
CA GLU A 335 7.39 -20.38 -26.17
C GLU A 335 8.08 -21.57 -25.49
N ASP A 336 9.37 -21.78 -25.77
CA ASP A 336 10.13 -22.87 -25.17
C ASP A 336 10.43 -22.62 -23.69
N THR A 337 10.73 -21.36 -23.31
CA THR A 337 10.85 -20.98 -21.90
C THR A 337 9.54 -21.28 -21.17
N VAL A 338 8.38 -20.90 -21.71
CA VAL A 338 7.07 -21.13 -21.08
C VAL A 338 6.75 -22.63 -20.97
N ARG A 339 7.04 -23.44 -22.00
CA ARG A 339 6.90 -24.91 -21.96
C ARG A 339 7.84 -25.58 -20.94
N THR A 340 9.01 -25.02 -20.75
CA THR A 340 9.95 -25.50 -19.75
C THR A 340 9.44 -25.16 -18.35
N MET A 341 9.00 -23.91 -18.13
CA MET A 341 8.48 -23.47 -16.84
C MET A 341 7.18 -24.17 -16.43
N GLU A 342 6.29 -24.51 -17.36
CA GLU A 342 5.09 -25.30 -17.05
C GLU A 342 5.42 -26.72 -16.56
N SER A 343 6.61 -27.25 -16.86
CA SER A 343 7.03 -28.57 -16.34
C SER A 343 7.42 -28.49 -14.86
N TYR A 344 7.88 -27.32 -14.40
CA TYR A 344 8.35 -27.11 -13.03
C TYR A 344 7.30 -26.47 -12.12
N CYS A 345 6.47 -25.58 -12.66
CA CYS A 345 5.57 -24.73 -11.88
C CYS A 345 4.10 -25.02 -12.19
N ASP A 346 3.18 -24.72 -11.28
CA ASP A 346 1.73 -24.90 -11.45
C ASP A 346 1.05 -23.73 -12.16
N ILE A 347 1.66 -22.55 -12.13
CA ILE A 347 1.14 -21.30 -12.71
C ILE A 347 2.31 -20.39 -13.08
N THR A 348 2.17 -19.58 -14.13
CA THR A 348 3.19 -18.64 -14.59
C THR A 348 2.65 -17.21 -14.59
N VAL A 349 3.37 -16.30 -13.96
CA VAL A 349 3.23 -14.85 -14.17
C VAL A 349 4.29 -14.42 -15.18
N LEU A 350 3.85 -13.76 -16.24
CA LEU A 350 4.72 -13.36 -17.34
C LEU A 350 4.62 -11.85 -17.59
N ARG A 351 5.77 -11.18 -17.62
CA ARG A 351 5.93 -9.80 -18.09
C ARG A 351 6.90 -9.76 -19.26
N TYR A 352 6.48 -9.16 -20.37
CA TYR A 352 7.24 -9.13 -21.63
C TYR A 352 7.23 -7.73 -22.26
N PRO A 353 8.33 -7.25 -22.90
CA PRO A 353 8.40 -5.88 -23.42
C PRO A 353 7.59 -5.63 -24.71
N VAL A 354 7.17 -6.68 -25.41
CA VAL A 354 6.43 -6.59 -26.68
C VAL A 354 4.94 -6.91 -26.43
N ALA A 355 4.06 -6.03 -26.90
CA ALA A 355 2.61 -6.21 -26.82
C ALA A 355 2.17 -7.44 -27.63
N GLY A 356 1.22 -8.22 -27.10
CA GLY A 356 0.69 -9.41 -27.78
C GLY A 356 1.49 -10.71 -27.57
N GLU A 357 2.74 -10.62 -27.10
CA GLU A 357 3.60 -11.80 -26.92
C GLU A 357 3.18 -12.67 -25.72
N VAL A 358 2.58 -12.08 -24.70
CA VAL A 358 2.05 -12.85 -23.55
C VAL A 358 0.87 -13.73 -23.99
N GLN A 359 0.03 -13.23 -24.89
CA GLN A 359 -1.11 -13.94 -25.47
C GLN A 359 -0.64 -15.06 -26.38
N ARG A 360 0.39 -14.80 -27.20
CA ARG A 360 1.05 -15.81 -28.01
C ARG A 360 1.65 -16.91 -27.14
N ALA A 361 2.41 -16.57 -26.11
CA ALA A 361 2.97 -17.52 -25.17
C ALA A 361 1.91 -18.39 -24.48
N ALA A 362 0.79 -17.79 -24.07
CA ALA A 362 -0.32 -18.50 -23.45
C ALA A 362 -1.00 -19.53 -24.36
N SER A 363 -0.91 -19.37 -25.70
CA SER A 363 -1.43 -20.36 -26.65
C SER A 363 -0.64 -21.68 -26.67
N PHE A 364 0.61 -21.66 -26.18
CA PHE A 364 1.49 -22.84 -26.11
C PHE A 364 1.57 -23.47 -24.73
N ALA A 365 1.01 -22.82 -23.70
CA ALA A 365 1.00 -23.30 -22.34
C ALA A 365 -0.23 -24.15 -22.03
N ARG A 366 -0.05 -25.20 -21.24
CA ARG A 366 -1.12 -26.04 -20.69
C ARG A 366 -1.54 -25.63 -19.28
N LYS A 367 -0.69 -24.84 -18.61
CA LYS A 367 -0.91 -24.31 -17.26
C LYS A 367 -1.25 -22.82 -17.33
N PRO A 368 -1.97 -22.28 -16.33
CA PRO A 368 -2.42 -20.89 -16.34
C PRO A 368 -1.27 -19.90 -16.48
N ILE A 369 -1.47 -18.88 -17.34
CA ILE A 369 -0.62 -17.71 -17.45
C ILE A 369 -1.37 -16.46 -16.98
N ILE A 370 -0.69 -15.64 -16.18
CA ILE A 370 -1.11 -14.32 -15.75
C ILE A 370 -0.24 -13.27 -16.45
N ASN A 371 -0.86 -12.36 -17.19
CA ASN A 371 -0.21 -11.20 -17.79
C ASN A 371 0.10 -10.15 -16.71
N ALA A 372 1.39 -9.92 -16.46
CA ALA A 372 1.93 -8.89 -15.57
C ALA A 372 2.44 -7.65 -16.33
N GLY A 373 2.05 -7.50 -17.59
CA GLY A 373 2.40 -6.38 -18.48
C GLY A 373 3.01 -6.88 -19.79
N ASP A 374 2.43 -6.46 -20.92
CA ASP A 374 2.98 -6.71 -22.26
C ASP A 374 3.31 -5.39 -22.98
N GLY A 375 4.49 -4.82 -22.73
CA GLY A 375 4.95 -3.59 -23.36
C GLY A 375 4.01 -2.40 -23.10
N VAL A 376 3.48 -1.80 -24.17
CA VAL A 376 2.44 -0.74 -24.16
C VAL A 376 1.01 -1.29 -24.23
N GLY A 377 0.83 -2.62 -24.14
CA GLY A 377 -0.44 -3.31 -24.22
C GLY A 377 -1.27 -3.20 -22.94
N GLU A 378 -1.48 -4.32 -22.24
CA GLU A 378 -2.36 -4.38 -21.07
C GLU A 378 -1.60 -4.79 -19.80
N HIS A 379 -2.17 -4.40 -18.66
CA HIS A 379 -1.75 -4.87 -17.34
C HIS A 379 -3.00 -5.20 -16.51
N PRO A 380 -3.63 -6.38 -16.74
CA PRO A 380 -4.94 -6.70 -16.19
C PRO A 380 -4.96 -6.69 -14.66
N THR A 381 -3.91 -7.24 -14.04
CA THR A 381 -3.81 -7.35 -12.58
C THR A 381 -3.64 -6.01 -11.88
N GLN A 382 -3.03 -5.02 -12.54
CA GLN A 382 -2.95 -3.64 -12.04
C GLN A 382 -4.34 -2.98 -12.09
N ALA A 383 -5.06 -3.06 -13.21
CA ALA A 383 -6.40 -2.50 -13.27
C ALA A 383 -7.35 -3.13 -12.24
N LEU A 384 -7.20 -4.45 -11.98
CA LEU A 384 -7.96 -5.16 -10.96
C LEU A 384 -7.70 -4.61 -9.55
N LEU A 385 -6.43 -4.39 -9.18
CA LEU A 385 -6.11 -3.85 -7.86
C LEU A 385 -6.55 -2.38 -7.72
N ASP A 386 -6.50 -1.61 -8.81
CA ASP A 386 -6.93 -0.21 -8.82
C ASP A 386 -8.44 -0.11 -8.57
N VAL A 387 -9.25 -0.92 -9.26
CA VAL A 387 -10.70 -0.98 -9.02
C VAL A 387 -11.03 -1.53 -7.63
N PHE A 388 -10.27 -2.52 -7.14
CA PHE A 388 -10.42 -3.00 -5.77
C PHE A 388 -10.16 -1.88 -4.74
N THR A 389 -9.13 -1.07 -4.96
CA THR A 389 -8.80 0.08 -4.10
C THR A 389 -9.93 1.11 -4.11
N ILE A 390 -10.44 1.48 -5.28
CA ILE A 390 -11.59 2.39 -5.42
C ILE A 390 -12.80 1.86 -4.64
N ARG A 391 -13.10 0.56 -4.77
CA ARG A 391 -14.21 -0.08 -4.07
C ARG A 391 -14.04 -0.05 -2.55
N GLU A 392 -12.84 -0.28 -2.03
CA GLU A 392 -12.57 -0.29 -0.59
C GLU A 392 -12.62 1.12 0.01
N GLU A 393 -12.07 2.12 -0.69
CA GLU A 393 -11.99 3.50 -0.18
C GLU A 393 -13.32 4.24 -0.30
N LEU A 394 -14.08 4.04 -1.38
CA LEU A 394 -15.35 4.74 -1.64
C LEU A 394 -16.60 3.90 -1.34
N GLY A 395 -16.44 2.60 -1.06
CA GLY A 395 -17.54 1.65 -0.85
C GLY A 395 -18.29 1.22 -2.12
N THR A 396 -18.22 1.99 -3.20
CA THR A 396 -18.85 1.72 -4.50
C THR A 396 -17.98 2.19 -5.66
N VAL A 397 -18.06 1.48 -6.78
CA VAL A 397 -17.45 1.88 -8.07
C VAL A 397 -18.48 2.53 -9.00
N ASN A 398 -19.77 2.46 -8.68
CA ASN A 398 -20.83 3.07 -9.50
C ASN A 398 -21.13 4.49 -9.02
N GLY A 399 -21.40 5.38 -9.96
CA GLY A 399 -21.77 6.78 -9.74
C GLY A 399 -20.59 7.73 -9.60
N ILE A 400 -19.36 7.24 -9.67
CA ILE A 400 -18.14 8.03 -9.43
C ILE A 400 -17.61 8.66 -10.72
N THR A 401 -16.87 9.75 -10.55
CA THR A 401 -16.10 10.41 -11.60
C THR A 401 -14.61 10.14 -11.39
N VAL A 402 -13.98 9.46 -12.34
CA VAL A 402 -12.55 9.13 -12.33
C VAL A 402 -11.83 10.04 -13.32
N ALA A 403 -10.82 10.76 -12.84
CA ALA A 403 -9.96 11.62 -13.63
C ALA A 403 -8.57 10.99 -13.78
N PHE A 404 -8.14 10.79 -15.02
CA PHE A 404 -6.79 10.35 -15.36
C PHE A 404 -5.90 11.53 -15.73
N ILE A 405 -4.70 11.61 -15.16
CA ILE A 405 -3.76 12.70 -15.41
C ILE A 405 -2.40 12.14 -15.81
N GLY A 406 -1.78 12.70 -16.84
CA GLY A 406 -0.38 12.45 -17.18
C GLY A 406 -0.21 11.95 -18.60
N ASP A 407 0.68 10.98 -18.79
CA ASP A 407 0.86 10.30 -20.07
C ASP A 407 -0.24 9.25 -20.26
N LEU A 408 -1.27 9.62 -21.01
CA LEU A 408 -2.40 8.74 -21.35
C LEU A 408 -2.15 8.00 -22.66
N ALA A 409 -1.23 8.46 -23.50
CA ALA A 409 -0.89 7.81 -24.76
C ALA A 409 -0.16 6.49 -24.52
N ASN A 410 0.83 6.48 -23.62
CA ASN A 410 1.68 5.31 -23.35
C ASN A 410 1.32 4.57 -22.05
N GLY A 411 0.38 5.11 -21.28
CA GLY A 411 -0.04 4.56 -19.99
C GLY A 411 -0.84 3.25 -20.10
N ARG A 412 -0.18 2.10 -20.27
CA ARG A 412 -0.82 0.77 -20.33
C ARG A 412 -1.77 0.48 -19.17
N THR A 413 -1.45 0.98 -17.97
CA THR A 413 -2.26 0.82 -16.76
C THR A 413 -3.56 1.61 -16.87
N VAL A 414 -3.49 2.82 -17.42
CA VAL A 414 -4.65 3.70 -17.68
C VAL A 414 -5.55 3.09 -18.73
N HIS A 415 -4.99 2.59 -19.83
CA HIS A 415 -5.78 1.94 -20.89
C HIS A 415 -6.56 0.76 -20.34
N SER A 416 -5.86 -0.06 -19.55
CA SER A 416 -6.42 -1.21 -18.85
C SER A 416 -7.53 -0.79 -17.88
N LEU A 417 -7.27 0.20 -17.04
CA LEU A 417 -8.21 0.68 -16.04
C LEU A 417 -9.45 1.34 -16.67
N ALA A 418 -9.30 2.15 -17.73
CA ALA A 418 -10.40 2.76 -18.45
C ALA A 418 -11.34 1.70 -19.06
N LYS A 419 -10.77 0.67 -19.71
CA LYS A 419 -11.51 -0.50 -20.22
C LYS A 419 -12.22 -1.25 -19.09
N LEU A 420 -11.59 -1.48 -17.94
CA LEU A 420 -12.22 -2.18 -16.82
C LEU A 420 -13.36 -1.37 -16.20
N LEU A 421 -13.14 -0.06 -16.00
CA LEU A 421 -14.13 0.86 -15.44
C LEU A 421 -15.36 1.01 -16.33
N SER A 422 -15.22 0.77 -17.64
CA SER A 422 -16.35 0.76 -18.57
C SER A 422 -17.39 -0.35 -18.31
N LEU A 423 -17.08 -1.32 -17.45
CA LEU A 423 -18.04 -2.32 -16.93
C LEU A 423 -18.91 -1.78 -15.79
N TYR A 424 -18.59 -0.59 -15.28
CA TYR A 424 -19.28 0.09 -14.19
C TYR A 424 -19.94 1.38 -14.69
N SER A 425 -20.90 1.89 -13.92
CA SER A 425 -21.54 3.17 -14.23
C SER A 425 -20.67 4.31 -13.71
N VAL A 426 -19.69 4.75 -14.50
CA VAL A 426 -18.74 5.81 -14.14
C VAL A 426 -18.75 6.97 -15.13
N LYS A 427 -18.14 8.09 -14.74
CA LYS A 427 -17.76 9.18 -15.66
C LYS A 427 -16.25 9.24 -15.73
N LEU A 428 -15.69 9.29 -16.93
CA LEU A 428 -14.25 9.36 -17.14
C LEU A 428 -13.85 10.75 -17.63
N ARG A 429 -12.77 11.29 -17.07
CA ARG A 429 -12.17 12.57 -17.43
C ARG A 429 -10.70 12.34 -17.75
N TYR A 430 -10.24 12.81 -18.89
CA TYR A 430 -8.88 12.64 -19.36
C TYR A 430 -8.20 14.00 -19.33
N VAL A 431 -7.13 14.13 -18.54
CA VAL A 431 -6.36 15.37 -18.40
C VAL A 431 -4.94 15.12 -18.90
N SER A 432 -4.65 15.57 -20.11
CA SER A 432 -3.33 15.41 -20.70
C SER A 432 -3.02 16.52 -21.71
N PRO A 433 -1.73 16.76 -22.00
CA PRO A 433 -1.33 17.46 -23.21
C PRO A 433 -1.87 16.75 -24.46
N LYS A 434 -2.08 17.50 -25.55
CA LYS A 434 -2.59 16.94 -26.81
C LYS A 434 -1.71 15.82 -27.37
N SER A 435 -0.39 15.93 -27.20
CA SER A 435 0.59 14.93 -27.62
C SER A 435 0.48 13.61 -26.85
N LEU A 436 -0.04 13.64 -25.62
CA LEU A 436 -0.16 12.48 -24.72
C LEU A 436 -1.62 12.10 -24.46
N SER A 437 -2.49 12.38 -25.43
CA SER A 437 -3.92 12.07 -25.35
C SER A 437 -4.18 10.56 -25.34
N MET A 438 -5.32 10.18 -24.77
CA MET A 438 -5.76 8.79 -24.75
C MET A 438 -5.92 8.28 -26.21
N PRO A 439 -5.40 7.10 -26.57
CA PRO A 439 -5.57 6.56 -27.91
C PRO A 439 -7.04 6.45 -28.30
N SER A 440 -7.36 6.80 -29.54
CA SER A 440 -8.75 6.79 -30.05
C SER A 440 -9.40 5.40 -29.93
N GLU A 441 -8.62 4.34 -30.11
CA GLU A 441 -9.09 2.96 -29.95
C GLU A 441 -9.65 2.68 -28.55
N VAL A 442 -9.02 3.22 -27.51
CA VAL A 442 -9.47 3.08 -26.12
C VAL A 442 -10.72 3.92 -25.88
N LEU A 443 -10.73 5.16 -26.39
CA LEU A 443 -11.89 6.06 -26.28
C LEU A 443 -13.12 5.48 -26.96
N ASP A 444 -12.97 4.92 -28.16
CA ASP A 444 -14.03 4.30 -28.94
C ASP A 444 -14.55 3.02 -28.25
N GLU A 445 -13.66 2.21 -27.70
CA GLU A 445 -14.04 1.01 -26.95
C GLU A 445 -14.86 1.37 -25.70
N VAL A 446 -14.43 2.38 -24.95
CA VAL A 446 -15.17 2.87 -23.77
C VAL A 446 -16.48 3.55 -24.19
N ALA A 447 -16.50 4.27 -25.30
CA ALA A 447 -17.69 4.93 -25.84
C ALA A 447 -18.74 3.90 -26.30
N SER A 448 -18.30 2.77 -26.87
CA SER A 448 -19.19 1.67 -27.28
C SER A 448 -20.03 1.11 -26.13
N ARG A 449 -19.59 1.32 -24.88
CA ARG A 449 -20.28 0.90 -23.65
C ARG A 449 -21.12 2.00 -23.01
N GLY A 450 -21.19 3.18 -23.63
CA GLY A 450 -22.06 4.29 -23.21
C GLY A 450 -21.55 5.09 -22.01
N VAL A 451 -20.26 5.06 -21.73
CA VAL A 451 -19.63 5.80 -20.62
C VAL A 451 -19.47 7.28 -20.99
N ASP A 452 -19.79 8.19 -20.06
CA ASP A 452 -19.57 9.64 -20.25
C ASP A 452 -18.07 9.98 -20.16
N GLN A 453 -17.48 10.34 -21.29
CA GLN A 453 -16.07 10.65 -21.45
C GLN A 453 -15.87 12.12 -21.83
N ARG A 454 -14.89 12.80 -21.22
CA ARG A 454 -14.47 14.16 -21.62
C ARG A 454 -12.96 14.32 -21.53
N GLU A 455 -12.41 14.97 -22.54
CA GLU A 455 -11.01 15.36 -22.58
C GLU A 455 -10.85 16.82 -22.12
N HIS A 456 -9.83 17.05 -21.32
CA HIS A 456 -9.50 18.34 -20.72
C HIS A 456 -7.99 18.56 -20.84
N THR A 457 -7.58 19.81 -21.05
CA THR A 457 -6.16 20.19 -21.03
C THR A 457 -5.74 20.79 -19.69
N ASP A 458 -6.71 21.23 -18.89
CA ASP A 458 -6.49 21.92 -17.63
C ASP A 458 -7.10 21.14 -16.46
N LEU A 459 -6.28 20.98 -15.41
CA LEU A 459 -6.59 20.17 -14.25
C LEU A 459 -7.65 20.83 -13.36
N ASP A 460 -7.64 22.16 -13.24
CA ASP A 460 -8.51 22.91 -12.31
C ASP A 460 -9.99 22.69 -12.58
N SER A 461 -10.33 22.49 -13.85
CA SER A 461 -11.71 22.25 -14.29
C SER A 461 -12.26 20.89 -13.86
N VAL A 462 -11.39 19.89 -13.67
CA VAL A 462 -11.78 18.49 -13.44
C VAL A 462 -11.72 18.12 -11.96
N VAL A 463 -10.74 18.68 -11.26
CA VAL A 463 -10.46 18.41 -9.83
C VAL A 463 -11.67 18.59 -8.92
N ARG A 464 -12.54 19.56 -9.19
CA ARG A 464 -13.68 19.88 -8.32
C ARG A 464 -14.77 18.83 -8.33
N ASP A 465 -14.89 18.11 -9.44
CA ASP A 465 -15.98 17.19 -9.71
C ASP A 465 -15.51 15.72 -9.80
N CYS A 466 -14.24 15.43 -9.44
CA CYS A 466 -13.69 14.08 -9.46
C CYS A 466 -13.69 13.43 -8.06
N ASP A 467 -14.11 12.17 -8.00
CA ASP A 467 -14.04 11.34 -6.79
C ASP A 467 -12.70 10.59 -6.71
N VAL A 468 -12.13 10.23 -7.87
CA VAL A 468 -10.85 9.51 -7.98
C VAL A 468 -9.93 10.28 -8.91
N LEU A 469 -8.74 10.61 -8.40
CA LEU A 469 -7.66 11.21 -9.18
C LEU A 469 -6.55 10.18 -9.41
N TYR A 470 -6.46 9.65 -10.63
CA TYR A 470 -5.47 8.66 -11.02
C TYR A 470 -4.33 9.33 -11.78
N VAL A 471 -3.16 9.42 -11.14
CA VAL A 471 -2.00 10.14 -11.68
C VAL A 471 -1.01 9.15 -12.29
N THR A 472 -0.57 9.43 -13.51
CA THR A 472 0.47 8.67 -14.20
C THR A 472 1.74 9.47 -14.40
N ARG A 473 2.87 8.76 -14.38
CA ARG A 473 4.18 9.33 -14.72
C ARG A 473 4.26 9.59 -16.23
N VAL A 474 4.91 10.68 -16.59
CA VAL A 474 5.37 10.92 -17.97
C VAL A 474 6.57 10.01 -18.26
N GLN A 475 6.42 9.08 -19.21
CA GLN A 475 7.42 8.05 -19.48
C GLN A 475 8.58 8.60 -20.32
N LYS A 476 9.58 9.22 -19.66
CA LYS A 476 10.77 9.80 -20.30
C LYS A 476 11.40 8.89 -21.36
N GLU A 477 11.44 7.59 -21.09
CA GLU A 477 12.03 6.56 -21.93
C GLU A 477 11.26 6.27 -23.24
N ARG A 478 10.07 6.85 -23.43
CA ARG A 478 9.23 6.67 -24.63
C ARG A 478 9.23 7.87 -25.56
N PHE A 479 9.88 8.98 -25.18
CA PHE A 479 10.03 10.16 -26.04
C PHE A 479 11.23 9.98 -26.97
N ALA A 480 11.07 10.40 -28.24
CA ALA A 480 12.13 10.31 -29.24
C ALA A 480 13.24 11.34 -28.98
N ASP A 481 12.86 12.52 -28.50
CA ASP A 481 13.76 13.64 -28.20
C ASP A 481 13.57 14.14 -26.76
N MET A 482 14.67 14.51 -26.10
CA MET A 482 14.66 15.03 -24.72
C MET A 482 13.99 16.41 -24.60
N GLU A 483 13.99 17.20 -25.68
CA GLU A 483 13.26 18.48 -25.74
C GLU A 483 11.73 18.30 -25.81
N GLU A 484 11.24 17.13 -26.23
CA GLU A 484 9.81 16.82 -26.22
C GLU A 484 9.32 16.38 -24.83
N TYR A 485 10.24 15.88 -24.00
CA TYR A 485 9.99 15.46 -22.63
C TYR A 485 10.02 16.61 -21.62
N GLU A 486 10.93 17.57 -21.79
CA GLU A 486 11.05 18.79 -20.96
C GLU A 486 9.89 19.77 -21.23
#